data_AF-A0A9E0IIS0-F1
#
_entry.id   AF-A0A9E0IIS0-F1
#
_cell.length_a   1.000
_cell.length_b   1.000
_cell.length_c   1.000
_cell.angle_alpha   90.00
_cell.angle_beta   90.00
_cell.angle_gamma   90.00
#
_symmetry.space_group_name_H-M   'P 1'
#
loop_
_entity.id
_entity.type
_entity.pdbx_description
1 polymer ?
#
loop_
_entity_poly.entity_id
_entity_poly.type
_entity_poly.pdbx_seq_one_letter_code
_entity_poly.pdbx_strand_id
1 'polypeptide(L)'
;MTCYASNTKLLTGSIEVFYLPSYSPELNPDERLNADLKYALGSRVQVRTKDKLKAVTQNHMTTLAANPAKVVSYFQDPRVKYAA
;
A
#
# COMPACT_ATOMS: atom_id res chain seq x y z
N MET A 1 2.22 -2.96 42.93
CA MET A 1 3.03 -2.92 41.70
C MET A 1 2.35 -3.75 40.63
N THR A 2 1.38 -3.19 39.91
CA THR A 2 1.06 -3.56 38.51
C THR A 2 0.14 -2.48 37.93
N CYS A 3 0.69 -1.60 37.09
CA CYS A 3 -0.11 -0.70 36.25
C CYS A 3 -0.31 -1.39 34.90
N TYR A 4 -1.57 -1.61 34.51
CA TYR A 4 -1.92 -2.01 33.16
C TYR A 4 -1.87 -0.78 32.25
N ALA A 5 -0.80 -0.66 31.47
CA ALA A 5 -0.76 0.25 30.34
C ALA A 5 -1.45 -0.41 29.14
N SER A 6 -2.76 -0.21 29.01
CA SER A 6 -3.43 -0.44 27.72
C SER A 6 -3.05 0.72 26.80
N ASN A 7 -1.98 0.51 26.04
CA ASN A 7 -1.38 1.47 25.11
C ASN A 7 -2.28 1.69 23.89
N THR A 8 -3.20 2.64 23.96
CA THR A 8 -3.64 3.40 22.78
C THR A 8 -2.98 4.76 22.81
N LYS A 9 -1.66 4.77 22.63
CA LYS A 9 -0.93 5.99 22.34
C LYS A 9 -1.12 6.26 20.85
N LEU A 10 -1.97 7.23 20.52
CA LEU A 10 -1.93 7.89 19.23
C LEU A 10 -0.49 8.41 19.06
N LEU A 11 0.31 7.73 18.23
CA LEU A 11 1.71 8.04 17.96
C LEU A 11 1.77 9.32 17.12
N THR A 12 1.65 10.48 17.77
CA THR A 12 1.89 11.75 17.09
C THR A 12 3.40 11.99 17.00
N GLY A 13 4.01 11.55 15.88
CA GLY A 13 5.27 12.13 15.37
C GLY A 13 6.51 11.25 15.29
N SER A 14 6.49 9.98 15.71
CA SER A 14 7.65 9.08 15.58
C SER A 14 7.50 8.17 14.36
N ILE A 15 8.49 8.20 13.46
CA ILE A 15 8.53 7.34 12.26
C ILE A 15 9.51 6.20 12.52
N GLU A 16 9.06 4.96 12.35
CA GLU A 16 9.93 3.78 12.37
C GLU A 16 10.40 3.44 10.95
N VAL A 17 11.65 3.01 10.81
CA VAL A 17 12.27 2.66 9.52
C VAL A 17 12.56 1.16 9.49
N PHE A 18 12.00 0.48 8.50
CA PHE A 18 12.27 -0.92 8.21
C PHE A 18 13.21 -1.02 7.00
N TYR A 19 14.35 -1.69 7.19
CA TYR A 19 15.30 -1.92 6.12
C TYR A 19 15.03 -3.25 5.42
N LEU A 20 14.85 -3.20 4.10
CA LEU A 20 14.77 -4.40 3.28
C LEU A 20 16.14 -4.76 2.72
N PRO A 21 16.47 -6.06 2.59
CA PRO A 21 17.63 -6.47 1.82
C PRO A 21 17.54 -5.95 0.38
N SER A 22 18.69 -5.62 -0.20
CA SER A 22 18.76 -5.20 -1.60
C SER A 22 18.11 -6.24 -2.52
N TYR A 23 17.46 -5.78 -3.58
CA TYR A 23 16.83 -6.62 -4.61
C TYR A 23 15.76 -7.59 -4.08
N SER A 24 15.03 -7.24 -3.01
CA SER A 24 13.95 -8.08 -2.44
C SER A 24 12.55 -7.47 -2.65
N PRO A 25 12.07 -7.31 -3.90
CA PRO A 25 10.76 -6.70 -4.18
C PRO A 25 9.60 -7.48 -3.55
N GLU A 26 9.73 -8.78 -3.37
CA GLU A 26 8.72 -9.63 -2.71
C GLU A 26 8.44 -9.24 -1.27
N LEU A 27 9.39 -8.58 -0.61
CA LEU A 27 9.28 -8.04 0.74
C LEU A 27 8.70 -6.63 0.75
N ASN A 28 8.57 -5.93 -0.38
CA ASN A 28 8.00 -4.60 -0.39
C ASN A 28 6.45 -4.67 -0.49
N PRO A 29 5.69 -4.14 0.48
CA PRO A 29 4.23 -4.13 0.41
C PRO A 29 3.69 -3.32 -0.77
N ASP A 30 4.44 -2.32 -1.24
CA ASP A 30 4.04 -1.50 -2.39
C ASP A 30 3.91 -2.30 -3.69
N GLU A 31 4.58 -3.45 -3.82
CA GLU A 31 4.53 -4.26 -5.03
C GLU A 31 3.12 -4.84 -5.24
N ARG A 32 2.36 -5.09 -4.16
CA ARG A 32 0.95 -5.52 -4.27
C ARG A 32 0.08 -4.40 -4.84
N LEU A 33 0.26 -3.18 -4.35
CA LEU A 33 -0.41 -1.98 -4.86
C LEU A 33 -0.02 -1.72 -6.33
N ASN A 34 1.27 -1.80 -6.64
CA ASN A 34 1.81 -1.55 -7.97
C ASN A 34 1.31 -2.59 -8.97
N ALA A 35 1.20 -3.86 -8.58
CA ALA A 35 0.63 -4.91 -9.43
C ALA A 35 -0.85 -4.64 -9.72
N ASP A 36 -1.65 -4.30 -8.72
CA ASP A 36 -3.07 -3.95 -8.86
C ASP A 36 -3.27 -2.73 -9.78
N LEU A 37 -2.46 -1.68 -9.59
CA LEU A 37 -2.47 -0.50 -10.45
C LEU A 37 -2.05 -0.83 -11.89
N LYS A 38 -0.93 -1.54 -12.09
CA LYS A 38 -0.45 -1.94 -13.43
C LYS A 38 -1.49 -2.79 -14.16
N TYR A 39 -2.17 -3.68 -13.45
CA TYR A 39 -3.27 -4.48 -14.01
C TYR A 39 -4.44 -3.58 -14.41
N ALA A 40 -4.89 -2.68 -13.54
CA ALA A 40 -5.99 -1.75 -13.82
C ALA A 40 -5.69 -0.77 -14.97
N LEU A 41 -4.42 -0.42 -15.16
CA LEU A 41 -3.95 0.40 -16.28
C LEU A 41 -3.84 -0.40 -17.59
N GLY A 42 -3.29 -1.62 -17.51
CA GLY A 42 -3.11 -2.51 -18.66
C GLY A 42 -4.43 -3.07 -19.21
N SER A 43 -5.45 -3.20 -18.37
CA SER A 43 -6.78 -3.69 -18.77
C SER A 43 -7.63 -2.63 -19.49
N ARG A 44 -7.22 -1.36 -19.51
CA ARG A 44 -7.94 -0.27 -20.18
C ARG A 44 -7.36 -0.04 -21.58
N VAL A 45 -8.22 0.35 -22.53
CA VAL A 45 -7.81 0.74 -23.89
C VAL A 45 -6.61 1.69 -23.80
N GLN A 46 -5.55 1.40 -24.57
CA GLN A 46 -4.26 2.09 -24.51
C GLN A 46 -4.42 3.58 -24.21
N VAL A 47 -4.00 3.95 -23.02
CA VAL A 47 -4.01 5.32 -22.57
C VAL A 47 -2.80 6.03 -23.20
N ARG A 48 -2.98 6.57 -24.41
CA ARG A 48 -1.87 7.08 -25.25
C ARG A 48 -1.36 8.47 -24.87
N THR A 49 -1.92 9.11 -23.84
CA THR A 49 -1.50 10.44 -23.39
C THR A 49 -1.20 10.47 -21.90
N LYS A 50 -0.23 11.30 -21.51
CA LYS A 50 0.16 11.49 -20.10
C LYS A 50 -1.01 11.92 -19.22
N ASP A 51 -1.85 12.83 -19.70
CA ASP A 51 -2.99 13.36 -18.94
C ASP A 51 -4.04 12.28 -18.65
N LYS A 52 -4.36 11.45 -19.66
CA LYS A 52 -5.28 10.34 -19.46
C LYS A 52 -4.69 9.30 -18.51
N LEU A 53 -3.37 9.05 -18.59
CA LEU A 53 -2.71 8.09 -17.68
C LEU A 53 -2.80 8.58 -16.24
N LYS A 54 -2.50 9.86 -16.02
CA LYS A 54 -2.64 10.52 -14.72
C LYS A 54 -4.08 10.43 -14.18
N ALA A 55 -5.08 10.77 -15.00
CA ALA A 55 -6.47 10.73 -14.59
C ALA A 55 -6.93 9.31 -14.20
N VAL A 56 -6.54 8.30 -14.98
CA VAL A 56 -6.86 6.90 -14.67
C VAL A 56 -6.18 6.46 -13.37
N THR A 57 -4.90 6.77 -13.19
CA THR A 57 -4.17 6.45 -11.96
C THR A 57 -4.82 7.12 -10.75
N GLN A 58 -5.16 8.40 -10.83
CA GLN A 58 -5.83 9.12 -9.74
C GLN A 58 -7.18 8.49 -9.40
N ASN A 59 -8.01 8.18 -10.40
CA ASN A 59 -9.29 7.52 -10.17
C ASN A 59 -9.13 6.15 -9.49
N HIS A 60 -8.12 5.37 -9.88
CA HIS A 60 -7.78 4.10 -9.24
C HIS A 60 -7.42 4.30 -7.76
N MET A 61 -6.51 5.24 -7.48
CA MET A 61 -6.07 5.54 -6.11
C MET A 61 -7.21 6.08 -5.23
N THR A 62 -8.09 6.93 -5.78
CA THR A 62 -9.28 7.42 -5.06
C THR A 62 -10.24 6.28 -4.72
N THR A 63 -10.48 5.37 -5.67
CA THR A 63 -11.34 4.20 -5.44
C THR A 63 -10.74 3.28 -4.38
N LEU A 64 -9.43 3.07 -4.44
CA LEU A 64 -8.70 2.26 -3.47
C LEU A 64 -8.74 2.88 -2.06
N ALA A 65 -8.52 4.19 -1.94
CA ALA A 65 -8.58 4.90 -0.67
C ALA A 65 -9.97 4.81 -0.02
N ALA A 66 -11.04 4.76 -0.82
CA ALA A 66 -12.40 4.53 -0.36
C ALA A 66 -12.70 3.06 0.03
N ASN A 67 -11.76 2.13 -0.19
CA ASN A 67 -11.90 0.71 0.14
C ASN A 67 -10.79 0.23 1.09
N PRO A 68 -10.91 0.51 2.41
CA PRO A 68 -9.91 0.09 3.40
C PRO A 68 -9.65 -1.42 3.42
N ALA A 69 -10.68 -2.23 3.16
CA ALA A 69 -10.53 -3.69 3.15
C ALA A 69 -9.57 -4.15 2.04
N LYS A 70 -9.64 -3.54 0.86
CA LYS A 70 -8.68 -3.80 -0.23
C LYS A 70 -7.27 -3.33 0.15
N VAL A 71 -7.12 -2.18 0.80
CA VAL A 71 -5.80 -1.72 1.28
C VAL A 71 -5.19 -2.71 2.27
N VAL A 72 -5.97 -3.15 3.26
CA VAL A 72 -5.54 -4.16 4.25
C VAL A 72 -5.14 -5.48 3.57
N SER A 73 -5.84 -5.87 2.50
CA SER A 73 -5.53 -7.12 1.77
C SER A 73 -4.11 -7.17 1.20
N TYR A 74 -3.50 -6.02 0.89
CA TYR A 74 -2.11 -5.98 0.39
C TYR A 74 -1.08 -6.44 1.42
N PHE A 75 -1.41 -6.37 2.71
CA PHE A 75 -0.55 -6.76 3.81
C PHE A 75 -0.77 -8.20 4.30
N GLN A 76 -1.74 -8.92 3.72
CA GLN A 76 -2.07 -10.28 4.15
C GLN A 76 -1.07 -11.33 3.64
N ASP A 77 -0.23 -11.01 2.66
CA ASP A 77 0.82 -11.90 2.19
C ASP A 77 1.88 -12.10 3.30
N PRO A 78 2.24 -13.35 3.65
CA PRO A 78 3.21 -13.67 4.69
C PRO A 78 4.53 -12.90 4.60
N ARG A 79 4.98 -12.55 3.40
CA ARG A 79 6.27 -11.88 3.15
C ARG A 79 6.29 -10.40 3.55
N VAL A 80 5.12 -9.76 3.66
CA VAL A 80 4.99 -8.32 3.95
C VAL A 80 4.27 -8.03 5.27
N LYS A 81 4.03 -9.06 6.08
CA LYS A 81 3.37 -8.93 7.39
C LYS A 81 4.06 -7.97 8.35
N TYR A 82 5.36 -7.71 8.16
CA TYR A 82 6.10 -6.77 8.99
C TYR A 82 5.63 -5.32 8.82
N ALA A 83 4.93 -5.00 7.71
CA ALA A 83 4.46 -3.66 7.37
C ALA A 83 2.97 -3.43 7.66
N ALA A 84 2.31 -4.38 8.35
CA ALA A 84 0.87 -4.37 8.63
C ALA A 84 0.52 -3.65 9.95
#